data_AF-A0A661EXI7-F1
#
_entry.id   AF-A0A661EXI7-F1
#
_cell.length_a   1.000
_cell.length_b   1.000
_cell.length_c   1.000
_cell.angle_alpha   90.00
_cell.angle_beta   90.00
_cell.angle_gamma   90.00
#
_symmetry.space_group_name_H-M   'P 1'
#
loop_
_entity.id
_entity.type
_entity.pdbx_description
1 polymer ?
#
loop_
_entity_poly.entity_id
_entity_poly.type
_entity_poly.pdbx_seq_one_letter_code
_entity_poly.pdbx_strand_id
1 'polypeptide(L)'
;MKCHLWLPSSLIIGLFITPVAFSDADAEREVLAKIIHELNALDPLINRAEANADQDSRIRFRYDWLRHDLKQIKDGIQSHIDSPRAQSRTFPPLRGDYRR
;
A
#
# COMPACT_ATOMS: atom_id res chain seq x y z
N MET A 1 -49.27 38.35 -38.79
CA MET A 1 -49.44 37.04 -39.47
C MET A 1 -48.65 36.03 -38.65
N LYS A 2 -49.35 35.03 -38.08
CA LYS A 2 -48.73 33.92 -37.34
C LYS A 2 -48.19 32.92 -38.37
N CYS A 3 -46.92 32.54 -38.24
CA CYS A 3 -46.40 31.30 -38.81
C CYS A 3 -45.85 30.44 -37.68
N HIS A 4 -46.09 29.16 -37.83
CA HIS A 4 -46.26 28.13 -36.81
C HIS A 4 -45.10 27.12 -36.91
N LEU A 5 -44.89 26.35 -35.83
CA LEU A 5 -44.12 25.08 -35.79
C LEU A 5 -42.58 25.28 -35.84
N TRP A 6 -41.75 24.77 -34.92
CA TRP A 6 -41.63 23.38 -34.46
C TRP A 6 -40.63 23.34 -33.26
N LEU A 7 -41.05 22.83 -32.09
CA LEU A 7 -40.15 22.22 -31.09
C LEU A 7 -39.98 20.73 -31.44
N PRO A 8 -39.07 19.94 -30.83
CA PRO A 8 -37.92 20.20 -29.94
C PRO A 8 -36.67 19.37 -30.38
N SER A 9 -35.64 19.26 -29.52
CA SER A 9 -34.51 18.29 -29.61
C SER A 9 -33.24 18.88 -30.27
N SER A 10 -32.04 18.81 -29.70
CA SER A 10 -31.50 17.76 -28.84
C SER A 10 -30.73 18.29 -27.63
N LEU A 11 -30.93 17.54 -26.55
CA LEU A 11 -30.15 17.49 -25.32
C LEU A 11 -28.64 17.54 -25.60
N ILE A 12 -27.95 18.52 -25.01
CA ILE A 12 -26.49 18.56 -24.92
C ILE A 12 -26.07 17.34 -24.09
N ILE A 13 -25.59 16.28 -24.75
CA ILE A 13 -24.89 15.19 -24.06
C ILE A 13 -23.52 15.73 -23.70
N GLY A 14 -23.40 16.24 -22.47
CA GLY A 14 -22.11 16.53 -21.86
C GLY A 14 -21.29 15.24 -21.81
N LEU A 15 -20.18 15.24 -22.52
CA LEU A 15 -19.16 14.19 -22.45
C LEU A 15 -18.62 14.15 -21.02
N PHE A 16 -19.11 13.21 -20.20
CA PHE A 16 -18.49 12.88 -18.92
C PHE A 16 -17.13 12.22 -19.22
N ILE A 17 -16.07 13.02 -19.30
CA ILE A 17 -14.71 12.53 -19.21
C ILE A 17 -14.52 12.13 -17.74
N THR A 18 -14.78 10.88 -17.40
CA THR A 18 -14.46 10.34 -16.08
C THR A 18 -12.95 10.05 -16.02
N PRO A 19 -12.21 10.61 -15.05
CA PRO A 19 -10.82 10.24 -14.83
C PRO A 19 -10.75 8.88 -14.11
N VAL A 20 -11.07 7.79 -14.81
CA VAL A 20 -11.01 6.41 -14.26
C VAL A 20 -9.60 6.05 -13.75
N ALA A 21 -8.55 6.62 -14.33
CA ALA A 21 -7.16 6.32 -13.97
C ALA A 21 -6.70 6.91 -12.62
N PHE A 22 -7.38 7.94 -12.08
CA PHE A 22 -7.02 8.50 -10.78
C PHE A 22 -7.62 7.69 -9.62
N SER A 23 -8.83 7.15 -9.81
CA SER A 23 -9.50 6.32 -8.79
C SER A 23 -8.73 5.02 -8.47
N ASP A 24 -8.11 4.39 -9.46
CA ASP A 24 -7.41 3.11 -9.27
C ASP A 24 -6.09 3.29 -8.51
N ALA A 25 -5.33 4.34 -8.86
CA ALA A 25 -4.09 4.67 -8.16
C ALA A 25 -4.32 5.15 -6.72
N ASP A 26 -5.41 5.89 -6.47
CA ASP A 26 -5.79 6.30 -5.11
C ASP A 26 -6.27 5.10 -4.28
N ALA A 27 -7.01 4.17 -4.89
CA ALA A 27 -7.40 2.91 -4.25
C ALA A 27 -6.19 2.01 -3.92
N GLU A 28 -5.21 1.90 -4.82
CA GLU A 28 -3.95 1.18 -4.56
C GLU A 28 -3.21 1.80 -3.37
N ARG A 29 -3.06 3.13 -3.34
CA ARG A 29 -2.41 3.85 -2.23
C ARG A 29 -3.12 3.62 -0.89
N GLU A 30 -4.44 3.61 -0.88
CA GLU A 30 -5.23 3.33 0.33
C GLU A 30 -4.94 1.91 0.85
N VAL A 31 -4.92 0.92 -0.04
CA VAL A 31 -4.60 -0.47 0.30
C VAL A 31 -3.15 -0.58 0.81
N LEU A 32 -2.19 0.06 0.16
CA LEU A 32 -0.79 0.05 0.58
C LEU A 32 -0.58 0.74 1.94
N ALA A 33 -1.26 1.86 2.19
CA ALA A 33 -1.25 2.53 3.49
C ALA A 33 -1.85 1.65 4.59
N LYS A 34 -2.92 0.91 4.28
CA LYS A 34 -3.49 -0.09 5.17
C LYS A 34 -2.47 -1.20 5.47
N ILE A 35 -1.73 -1.69 4.47
CA ILE A 35 -0.68 -2.69 4.70
C ILE A 35 0.37 -2.17 5.71
N ILE A 36 0.86 -0.93 5.54
CA ILE A 36 1.79 -0.33 6.50
C ILE A 36 1.18 -0.27 7.91
N HIS A 37 -0.10 0.10 8.02
CA HIS A 37 -0.81 0.13 9.30
C HIS A 37 -0.85 -1.25 9.97
N GLU A 38 -1.21 -2.30 9.23
CA GLU A 38 -1.25 -3.68 9.74
C GLU A 38 0.16 -4.16 10.14
N LEU A 39 1.20 -3.81 9.37
CA LEU A 39 2.59 -4.12 9.72
C LEU A 39 3.04 -3.43 11.01
N ASN A 40 2.60 -2.20 11.27
CA ASN A 40 2.85 -1.52 12.55
C ASN A 40 2.11 -2.19 13.71
N ALA A 41 0.92 -2.75 13.47
CA ALA A 41 0.17 -3.48 14.49
C ALA A 41 0.89 -4.77 14.95
N LEU A 42 1.91 -5.24 14.22
CA LEU A 42 2.73 -6.39 14.62
C LEU A 42 3.72 -6.06 15.73
N ASP A 43 4.14 -4.81 15.90
CA ASP A 43 5.15 -4.42 16.90
C ASP A 43 4.83 -4.91 18.34
N PRO A 44 3.62 -4.72 18.89
CA PRO A 44 3.28 -5.26 20.21
C PRO A 44 3.28 -6.79 20.26
N LEU A 45 2.93 -7.47 19.15
CA LEU A 45 2.95 -8.94 19.07
C LEU A 45 4.38 -9.47 19.11
N ILE A 46 5.29 -8.81 18.39
CA ILE A 46 6.72 -9.13 18.37
C ILE A 46 7.32 -8.93 19.77
N ASN A 47 7.01 -7.82 20.43
CA ASN A 47 7.47 -7.57 21.81
C ASN A 47 6.98 -8.64 22.78
N ARG A 48 5.72 -9.05 22.67
CA ARG A 48 5.16 -10.13 23.49
C ARG A 48 5.82 -11.46 23.19
N ALA A 49 6.07 -11.77 21.92
CA ALA A 49 6.74 -13.02 21.53
C ALA A 49 8.18 -13.07 22.04
N GLU A 50 8.93 -11.96 21.94
CA GLU A 50 10.29 -11.85 22.47
C GLU A 50 10.33 -11.96 24.00
N ALA A 51 9.40 -11.33 24.70
CA ALA A 51 9.29 -11.43 26.16
C ALA A 51 8.99 -12.86 26.65
N ASN A 52 8.29 -13.67 25.85
CA ASN A 52 7.96 -15.06 26.17
C ASN A 52 8.95 -16.07 25.56
N ALA A 53 10.01 -15.61 24.90
CA ALA A 53 10.97 -16.50 24.26
C ALA A 53 11.82 -17.23 25.30
N ASP A 54 12.02 -18.53 25.07
CA ASP A 54 12.94 -19.35 25.88
C ASP A 54 14.39 -18.91 25.63
N GLN A 55 14.99 -18.29 26.65
CA GLN A 55 16.37 -17.81 26.59
C GLN A 55 17.38 -18.97 26.57
N ASP A 56 17.03 -20.15 27.10
CA ASP A 56 17.94 -21.29 27.17
C ASP A 56 17.87 -22.20 25.93
N SER A 57 17.01 -21.84 24.97
CA SER A 57 16.91 -22.54 23.69
C SER A 57 18.24 -22.45 22.90
N ARG A 58 18.68 -23.59 22.35
CA ARG A 58 19.91 -23.69 21.53
C ARG A 58 19.83 -22.90 20.23
N ILE A 59 18.62 -22.70 19.70
CA ILE A 59 18.33 -21.97 18.47
C ILE A 59 17.41 -20.82 18.88
N ARG A 60 17.86 -19.59 18.70
CA ARG A 60 17.11 -18.40 19.13
C ARG A 60 16.53 -17.68 17.93
N PHE A 61 15.24 -17.35 18.00
CA PHE A 61 14.61 -16.52 16.99
C PHE A 61 15.18 -15.10 17.03
N ARG A 62 15.60 -14.58 15.87
CA ARG A 62 16.26 -13.27 15.74
C ARG A 62 15.25 -12.15 15.57
N TYR A 63 14.66 -11.72 16.68
CA TYR A 63 13.68 -10.64 16.70
C TYR A 63 14.24 -9.30 16.20
N ASP A 64 15.54 -9.07 16.34
CA ASP A 64 16.24 -7.93 15.75
C ASP A 64 16.19 -7.96 14.22
N TRP A 65 16.36 -9.14 13.61
CA TRP A 65 16.29 -9.31 12.16
C TRP A 65 14.85 -9.18 11.65
N LEU A 66 13.88 -9.76 12.35
CA LEU A 66 12.47 -9.59 12.00
C LEU A 66 12.07 -8.11 11.97
N ARG A 67 12.46 -7.32 12.99
CA ARG A 67 12.16 -5.89 13.04
C ARG A 67 12.83 -5.12 11.91
N HIS A 68 14.08 -5.46 11.60
CA HIS A 68 14.79 -4.85 10.47
C HIS A 68 14.06 -5.12 9.15
N ASP A 69 13.65 -6.35 8.89
CA ASP A 69 13.01 -6.72 7.63
C ASP A 69 11.60 -6.12 7.52
N LEU A 70 10.83 -6.08 8.60
CA LEU A 70 9.55 -5.36 8.64
C LEU A 70 9.73 -3.87 8.39
N LYS A 71 10.79 -3.26 8.92
CA LYS A 71 11.14 -1.87 8.60
C LYS A 71 11.45 -1.71 7.12
N GLN A 72 12.27 -2.57 6.53
CA GLN A 72 12.59 -2.50 5.10
C GLN A 72 11.36 -2.64 4.21
N ILE A 73 10.43 -3.52 4.56
CA ILE A 73 9.16 -3.68 3.85
C ILE A 73 8.33 -2.39 3.94
N LYS A 74 8.15 -1.85 5.16
CA LYS A 74 7.43 -0.58 5.38
C LYS A 74 8.07 0.57 4.59
N ASP A 75 9.40 0.71 4.66
CA ASP A 75 10.15 1.72 3.94
C ASP A 75 10.01 1.56 2.41
N GLY A 76 9.99 0.32 1.91
CA GLY A 76 9.76 0.04 0.49
C GLY A 76 8.37 0.43 0.00
N ILE A 77 7.33 0.09 0.77
CA ILE A 77 5.95 0.47 0.47
C ILE A 77 5.79 1.99 0.57
N GLN A 78 6.31 2.61 1.63
CA GLN A 78 6.24 4.05 1.83
C GLN A 78 6.98 4.78 0.71
N SER A 79 8.16 4.30 0.30
CA SER A 79 8.87 4.85 -0.85
C SER A 79 8.08 4.71 -2.16
N HIS A 80 7.27 3.66 -2.32
CA HIS A 80 6.40 3.51 -3.49
C HIS A 80 5.25 4.53 -3.45
N ILE A 81 4.61 4.68 -2.29
CA ILE A 81 3.60 5.72 -2.05
C ILE A 81 4.19 7.13 -2.24
N ASP A 82 5.43 7.40 -1.84
CA ASP A 82 6.01 8.75 -1.91
C ASP A 82 6.65 9.07 -3.27
N SER A 83 6.89 8.07 -4.11
CA SER A 83 7.54 8.29 -5.40
C SER A 83 6.64 9.10 -6.35
N PRO A 84 7.14 10.22 -6.91
CA PRO A 84 6.50 10.87 -8.05
C PRO A 84 6.35 9.86 -9.19
N ARG A 85 5.22 9.89 -9.90
CA ARG A 85 4.93 8.92 -10.96
C ARG A 85 6.02 8.96 -12.04
N ALA A 86 6.92 7.96 -12.03
CA ALA A 86 7.80 7.44 -13.08
C ALA A 86 9.17 7.03 -12.51
N GLN A 87 9.35 5.77 -12.09
CA GLN A 87 10.50 4.91 -12.42
C GLN A 87 10.38 3.57 -11.66
N SER A 88 10.67 2.46 -12.34
CA SER A 88 10.92 1.17 -11.69
C SER A 88 12.17 1.25 -10.83
N ARG A 89 12.09 0.86 -9.55
CA ARG A 89 13.25 0.73 -8.67
C ARG A 89 13.47 -0.74 -8.31
N THR A 90 14.74 -1.12 -8.31
CA THR A 90 15.23 -2.45 -7.92
C THR A 90 15.39 -2.53 -6.40
N PHE A 91 14.84 -3.58 -5.76
CA PHE A 91 15.01 -3.84 -4.32
C PHE A 91 16.09 -4.91 -4.07
N PRO A 92 16.93 -4.78 -3.04
CA PRO A 92 17.85 -5.83 -2.64
C PRO A 92 17.10 -7.05 -2.05
N PRO A 93 17.64 -8.27 -2.16
CA PRO A 93 16.95 -9.48 -1.72
C PRO A 93 16.84 -9.56 -0.18
N LEU A 94 15.69 -10.03 0.30
CA LEU A 94 15.47 -10.37 1.72
C LEU A 94 16.34 -11.57 2.11
N ARG A 95 16.90 -11.56 3.33
CA ARG A 95 17.84 -12.59 3.79
C ARG A 95 17.20 -13.96 4.02
N GLY A 96 15.90 -14.03 4.33
CA GLY A 96 15.10 -15.27 4.38
C GLY A 96 15.42 -16.26 5.52
N ASP A 97 16.64 -16.26 6.06
CA ASP A 97 17.08 -17.18 7.11
C ASP A 97 16.87 -16.60 8.51
N TYR A 98 15.64 -16.70 9.01
CA TYR A 98 15.27 -16.19 10.33
C TYR A 98 15.61 -17.14 11.50
N ARG A 99 16.16 -18.33 11.23
CA ARG A 99 16.51 -19.33 12.24
C ARG A 99 18.01 -19.61 12.20
N ARG A 100 18.66 -19.49 13.36
CA ARG A 100 20.04 -19.96 13.58
C ARG A 100 20.20 -20.50 14.99
#